data_AF-A0A2D4ZUR5-F1
#
_entry.id   AF-A0A2D4ZUR5-F1
#
_cell.length_a   1.000
_cell.length_b   1.000
_cell.length_c   1.000
_cell.angle_alpha   90.00
_cell.angle_beta   90.00
_cell.angle_gamma   90.00
#
_symmetry.space_group_name_H-M   'P 1'
#
loop_
_entity.id
_entity.type
_entity.pdbx_description
1 polymer ?
#
loop_
_entity_poly.entity_id
_entity_poly.type
_entity_poly.pdbx_seq_one_letter_code
_entity_poly.pdbx_strand_id
1 'polypeptide(L)'
;MDTNIEAYNLEIKEGKVRIVFNVQEIQLTVSNAIAEFFSPKADTVKLHIDLGDLKVDGVNNEGYDLTINIKDDEVSSFSLPQNIIWFDVDIAGVSNVLNNSVQFKVEGNYPELLSYFIKKLDYKIEWLQFDKIKKEISTVSVTKKSYAQSRIERNVQYSLETISRSAELLNKAIHRIDLRTRSAYLKLNTENGKLDPVIISIAEKLGYEISVLDEETIEELKKRGQKATHLISLVINY
;
A
#
# COMPACT_ATOMS: atom_id res chain seq x y z
N MET A 1 11.98 -20.34 14.65
CA MET A 1 11.67 -18.92 14.95
C MET A 1 12.90 -18.38 15.63
N ASP A 2 13.59 -17.44 14.99
CA ASP A 2 14.81 -16.85 15.56
C ASP A 2 14.46 -16.08 16.84
N THR A 3 14.96 -16.59 17.96
CA THR A 3 14.73 -16.08 19.33
C THR A 3 15.53 -14.82 19.64
N ASN A 4 16.15 -14.17 18.65
CA ASN A 4 16.99 -12.99 18.86
C ASN A 4 16.32 -11.68 18.45
N ILE A 5 14.98 -11.68 18.43
CA ILE A 5 14.18 -10.51 18.13
C ILE A 5 13.90 -9.76 19.44
N GLU A 6 14.34 -8.51 19.54
CA GLU A 6 14.20 -7.66 20.74
C GLU A 6 12.77 -7.61 21.28
N ALA A 7 11.78 -7.59 20.38
CA ALA A 7 10.36 -7.55 20.72
C ALA A 7 9.90 -8.68 21.67
N TYR A 8 10.49 -9.88 21.58
CA TYR A 8 10.08 -11.04 22.38
C TYR A 8 10.90 -11.22 23.66
N ASN A 9 12.01 -10.49 23.79
CA ASN A 9 12.96 -10.66 24.90
C ASN A 9 12.97 -9.47 25.88
N LEU A 10 12.61 -8.27 25.42
CA LEU A 10 12.56 -7.09 26.27
C LEU A 10 11.36 -7.13 27.22
N GLU A 11 11.57 -6.76 28.48
CA GLU A 11 10.51 -6.69 29.49
C GLU A 11 9.34 -5.81 29.01
N ILE A 12 8.11 -6.25 29.31
CA ILE A 12 6.88 -5.48 29.08
C ILE A 12 6.46 -4.92 30.43
N LYS A 13 6.36 -3.59 30.53
CA LYS A 13 5.97 -2.91 31.76
C LYS A 13 4.59 -3.38 32.25
N GLU A 14 4.39 -3.39 33.56
CA GLU A 14 3.10 -3.76 34.15
C GLU A 14 1.96 -2.85 33.63
N GLY A 15 0.81 -3.44 33.31
CA GLY A 15 -0.34 -2.75 32.72
C GLY A 15 -0.24 -2.50 31.21
N LYS A 16 0.93 -2.75 30.61
CA LYS A 16 1.15 -2.66 29.16
C LYS A 16 1.09 -4.04 28.50
N VAL A 17 0.87 -4.03 27.21
CA VAL A 17 1.07 -5.17 26.33
C VAL A 17 1.89 -4.74 25.12
N ARG A 18 2.54 -5.68 24.46
CA ARG A 18 3.31 -5.40 23.26
C ARG A 18 2.54 -5.84 22.03
N ILE A 19 2.44 -4.94 21.06
CA ILE A 19 1.89 -5.23 19.74
C ILE A 19 3.05 -5.39 18.77
N VAL A 20 3.06 -6.49 18.02
CA VAL A 20 4.08 -6.78 17.00
C VAL A 20 3.39 -6.93 15.64
N PHE A 21 3.74 -6.06 14.71
CA PHE A 21 3.42 -6.18 13.29
C PHE A 21 4.51 -6.99 12.62
N ASN A 22 4.26 -8.27 12.37
CA ASN A 22 5.12 -9.13 11.58
C ASN A 22 4.80 -8.92 10.09
N VAL A 23 5.61 -8.11 9.42
CA VAL A 23 5.47 -7.78 8.00
C VAL A 23 6.16 -8.86 7.19
N GLN A 24 5.37 -9.67 6.51
CA GLN A 24 5.85 -10.88 5.84
C GLN A 24 6.32 -10.61 4.42
N GLU A 25 5.64 -9.71 3.73
CA GLU A 25 5.88 -9.39 2.33
C GLU A 25 5.55 -7.91 2.08
N ILE A 26 6.43 -7.19 1.40
CA ILE A 26 6.17 -5.84 0.89
C ILE A 26 6.46 -5.84 -0.61
N GLN A 27 5.41 -5.76 -1.40
CA GLN A 27 5.49 -5.57 -2.85
C GLN A 27 5.22 -4.10 -3.17
N LEU A 28 6.21 -3.43 -3.75
CA LEU A 28 6.08 -2.05 -4.19
C LEU A 28 6.05 -1.96 -5.72
N THR A 29 5.29 -1.00 -6.23
CA THR A 29 5.43 -0.48 -7.59
C THR A 29 6.24 0.81 -7.52
N VAL A 30 7.28 0.91 -8.33
CA VAL A 30 8.14 2.09 -8.41
C VAL A 30 7.84 2.81 -9.73
N SER A 31 7.43 4.07 -9.65
CA SER A 31 7.35 4.95 -10.81
C SER A 31 8.64 5.76 -10.88
N ASN A 32 9.35 5.64 -12.00
CA ASN A 32 10.62 6.31 -12.24
C ASN A 32 10.60 6.96 -13.63
N ALA A 33 10.37 8.26 -13.67
CA ALA A 33 10.30 9.00 -14.92
C ALA A 33 11.67 9.22 -15.57
N ILE A 34 12.77 8.99 -14.84
CA ILE A 34 14.15 9.26 -15.26
C ILE A 34 15.05 8.02 -15.07
N ALA A 35 14.53 6.84 -15.43
CA ALA A 35 15.20 5.56 -15.22
C ALA A 35 16.60 5.45 -15.85
N GLU A 36 16.88 6.22 -16.90
CA GLU A 36 18.20 6.31 -17.54
C GLU A 36 19.25 7.03 -16.67
N PHE A 37 18.82 7.85 -15.71
CA PHE A 37 19.69 8.72 -14.91
C PHE A 37 19.71 8.36 -13.42
N PHE A 38 18.61 7.80 -12.90
CA PHE A 38 18.48 7.50 -11.49
C PHE A 38 17.88 6.13 -11.26
N SER A 39 18.59 5.30 -10.50
CA SER A 39 18.13 3.94 -10.16
C SER A 39 17.48 3.93 -8.78
N PRO A 40 16.35 3.22 -8.58
CA PRO A 40 15.76 3.02 -7.26
C PRO A 40 16.71 2.34 -6.24
N LYS A 41 17.77 1.68 -6.71
CA LYS A 41 18.80 1.08 -5.87
C LYS A 41 19.62 2.13 -5.10
N ALA A 42 19.69 3.36 -5.60
CA ALA A 42 20.45 4.45 -5.00
C ALA A 42 19.61 5.26 -3.98
N ASP A 43 18.33 4.92 -3.83
CA ASP A 43 17.44 5.61 -2.89
C ASP A 43 17.42 4.90 -1.52
N THR A 44 17.10 5.67 -0.49
CA THR A 44 16.76 5.14 0.84
C THR A 44 15.26 5.25 1.03
N VAL A 45 14.63 4.12 1.32
CA VAL A 45 13.18 4.01 1.34
C VAL A 45 12.70 3.70 2.75
N LYS A 46 11.67 4.40 3.21
CA LYS A 46 11.10 4.23 4.55
C LYS A 46 9.62 3.83 4.48
N LEU A 47 9.23 2.91 5.37
CA LEU A 47 7.84 2.54 5.63
C LEU A 47 7.31 3.34 6.81
N HIS A 48 6.21 4.05 6.61
CA HIS A 48 5.47 4.72 7.68
C HIS A 48 4.19 3.95 7.98
N ILE A 49 3.86 3.83 9.27
CA ILE A 49 2.60 3.28 9.73
C ILE A 49 1.72 4.43 10.23
N ASP A 50 0.47 4.43 9.80
CA ASP A 50 -0.58 5.29 10.32
C ASP A 50 -1.66 4.41 10.98
N LEU A 51 -1.81 4.59 12.30
CA LEU A 51 -2.80 3.90 13.13
C LEU A 51 -4.12 4.70 13.25
N GLY A 52 -4.32 5.72 12.42
CA GLY A 52 -5.47 6.62 12.45
C GLY A 52 -5.44 7.56 13.66
N ASP A 53 -6.58 7.72 14.33
CA ASP A 53 -6.70 8.58 15.51
C ASP A 53 -6.01 8.00 16.78
N LEU A 54 -5.42 6.81 16.68
CA LEU A 54 -4.71 6.17 17.78
C LEU A 54 -3.32 6.79 17.95
N LYS A 55 -3.21 7.68 18.93
CA LYS A 55 -1.90 8.14 19.42
C LYS A 55 -1.28 7.03 20.26
N VAL A 56 -0.28 6.37 19.70
CA VAL A 56 0.49 5.34 20.39
C VAL A 56 1.92 5.81 20.58
N ASP A 57 2.33 5.96 21.83
CA ASP A 57 3.71 6.25 22.17
C ASP A 57 4.61 5.08 21.74
N GLY A 58 5.65 5.36 20.95
CA GLY A 58 6.61 4.36 20.48
C GLY A 58 6.45 3.92 19.02
N VAL A 59 5.42 4.37 18.30
CA VAL A 59 5.40 4.28 16.83
C VAL A 59 6.42 5.27 16.29
N ASN A 60 7.33 4.79 15.43
CA ASN A 60 8.34 5.66 14.83
C ASN A 60 7.70 6.54 13.75
N ASN A 61 7.47 7.81 14.07
CA ASN A 61 6.92 8.79 13.14
C ASN A 61 7.88 9.11 11.97
N GLU A 62 9.19 8.93 12.17
CA GLU A 62 10.20 9.13 11.11
C GLU A 62 10.25 7.98 10.10
N GLY A 63 9.48 6.91 10.32
CA GLY A 63 9.43 5.74 9.45
C GLY A 63 10.51 4.70 9.74
N TYR A 64 10.32 3.52 9.17
CA TYR A 64 11.20 2.36 9.32
C TYR A 64 11.96 2.13 8.02
N ASP A 65 13.29 2.11 8.07
CA ASP A 65 14.12 1.88 6.89
C ASP A 65 13.82 0.51 6.27
N LEU A 66 13.62 0.50 4.96
CA LEU A 66 13.40 -0.70 4.16
C LEU A 66 14.71 -1.12 3.49
N THR A 67 15.00 -2.41 3.58
CA THR A 67 16.03 -3.06 2.78
C THR A 67 15.47 -3.35 1.40
N ILE A 68 16.18 -2.89 0.36
CA ILE A 68 15.84 -3.18 -1.04
C ILE A 68 16.49 -4.51 -1.43
N ASN A 69 15.67 -5.50 -1.75
CA ASN A 69 16.15 -6.79 -2.25
C ASN A 69 16.22 -6.74 -3.78
N ILE A 70 17.43 -6.89 -4.30
CA ILE A 70 17.72 -6.85 -5.74
C ILE A 70 17.87 -8.27 -6.25
N LYS A 71 17.23 -8.58 -7.38
CA LYS A 71 17.39 -9.85 -8.09
C LYS A 71 17.51 -9.55 -9.58
N ASP A 72 18.51 -10.14 -10.24
CA ASP A 72 18.75 -9.99 -11.68
C ASP A 72 18.83 -8.52 -12.14
N ASP A 73 19.47 -7.67 -11.33
CA ASP A 73 19.59 -6.23 -11.51
C ASP A 73 18.28 -5.41 -11.48
N GLU A 74 17.16 -6.05 -11.17
CA GLU A 74 15.88 -5.40 -10.93
C GLU A 74 15.55 -5.37 -9.43
N VAL A 75 14.79 -4.35 -9.01
CA VAL A 75 14.26 -4.30 -7.64
C VAL A 75 13.18 -5.37 -7.52
N SER A 76 13.46 -6.39 -6.73
CA SER A 76 12.60 -7.57 -6.61
C SER A 76 11.59 -7.43 -5.47
N SER A 77 12.02 -6.97 -4.30
CA SER A 77 11.14 -6.79 -3.14
C SER A 77 11.72 -5.83 -2.12
N PHE A 78 10.89 -5.44 -1.15
CA PHE A 78 11.30 -4.61 -0.01
C PHE A 78 11.02 -5.37 1.28
N SER A 79 11.85 -5.19 2.30
CA SER A 79 11.67 -5.85 3.59
C SER A 79 12.18 -4.99 4.73
N LEU A 80 11.61 -5.14 5.92
CA LEU A 80 12.18 -4.55 7.13
C LEU A 80 13.38 -5.40 7.59
N PRO A 81 14.43 -4.80 8.19
CA PRO A 81 15.61 -5.54 8.67
C PRO A 81 15.30 -6.73 9.57
N GLN A 82 14.25 -6.62 10.40
CA GLN A 82 13.80 -7.69 11.30
C GLN A 82 12.41 -8.24 10.92
N ASN A 83 11.84 -7.84 9.78
CA ASN A 83 10.46 -8.15 9.36
C ASN A 83 9.37 -7.80 10.40
N ILE A 84 9.70 -6.97 11.39
CA ILE A 84 8.76 -6.59 12.44
C ILE A 84 8.76 -5.10 12.72
N ILE A 85 7.63 -4.62 13.20
CA ILE A 85 7.49 -3.34 13.88
C ILE A 85 6.78 -3.61 15.20
N TRP A 86 7.26 -3.05 16.31
CA TRP A 86 6.65 -3.30 17.61
C TRP A 86 6.64 -2.07 18.51
N PHE A 87 5.66 -2.03 19.41
CA PHE A 87 5.51 -0.98 20.42
C PHE A 87 4.63 -1.47 21.57
N ASP A 88 4.70 -0.79 22.71
CA ASP A 88 3.93 -1.13 23.91
C ASP A 88 2.72 -0.20 24.08
N VAL A 89 1.55 -0.76 24.36
CA VAL A 89 0.29 -0.03 24.59
C VAL A 89 -0.35 -0.40 25.91
N ASP A 90 -1.19 0.47 26.46
CA ASP A 90 -2.03 0.09 27.60
C ASP A 90 -2.97 -1.05 27.23
N ILE A 91 -3.14 -2.01 28.15
CA ILE A 91 -4.00 -3.18 27.92
C ILE A 91 -5.43 -2.79 27.54
N ALA A 92 -5.93 -1.66 28.04
CA ALA A 92 -7.25 -1.12 27.71
C ALA A 92 -7.35 -0.63 26.25
N GLY A 93 -6.24 -0.25 25.62
CA GLY A 93 -6.18 0.24 24.24
C GLY A 93 -5.98 -0.82 23.18
N VAL A 94 -5.76 -2.08 23.57
CA VAL A 94 -5.39 -3.19 22.67
C VAL A 94 -6.46 -3.46 21.63
N SER A 95 -7.73 -3.51 22.06
CA SER A 95 -8.85 -3.74 21.15
C SER A 95 -8.92 -2.67 20.06
N ASN A 96 -8.54 -1.43 20.36
CA ASN A 96 -8.52 -0.37 19.37
C ASN A 96 -7.43 -0.64 18.32
N VAL A 97 -6.21 -0.99 18.72
CA VAL A 97 -5.12 -1.29 17.79
C VAL A 97 -5.42 -2.52 16.93
N LEU A 98 -5.97 -3.59 17.53
CA LEU A 98 -6.30 -4.81 16.81
C LEU A 98 -7.43 -4.62 15.78
N ASN A 99 -8.43 -3.80 16.10
CA ASN A 99 -9.61 -3.62 15.26
C ASN A 99 -9.47 -2.46 14.25
N ASN A 100 -8.58 -1.51 14.48
CA ASN A 100 -8.45 -0.37 13.57
C ASN A 100 -7.87 -0.77 12.21
N SER A 101 -8.23 -0.01 11.18
CA SER A 101 -7.60 -0.10 9.87
C SER A 101 -6.22 0.53 9.94
N VAL A 102 -5.18 -0.29 9.82
CA VAL A 102 -3.80 0.19 9.76
C VAL A 102 -3.48 0.58 8.33
N GLN A 103 -2.98 1.80 8.17
CA GLN A 103 -2.54 2.33 6.89
C GLN A 103 -1.02 2.34 6.83
N PHE A 104 -0.49 2.17 5.63
CA PHE A 104 0.94 2.19 5.38
C PHE A 104 1.24 3.17 4.25
N LYS A 105 2.35 3.88 4.37
CA LYS A 105 2.89 4.77 3.34
C LYS A 105 4.37 4.45 3.15
N VAL A 106 4.85 4.56 1.91
CA VAL A 106 6.28 4.46 1.62
C VAL A 106 6.78 5.80 1.10
N GLU A 107 7.93 6.24 1.60
CA GLU A 107 8.60 7.46 1.16
C GLU A 107 10.05 7.15 0.82
N GLY A 108 10.51 7.65 -0.33
CA GLY A 108 11.92 7.65 -0.71
C GLY A 108 12.58 8.98 -0.33
N ASN A 109 13.90 9.05 -0.36
CA ASN A 109 14.65 10.27 -0.07
C ASN A 109 14.61 11.27 -1.24
N TYR A 110 14.28 10.80 -2.45
CA TYR A 110 14.14 11.62 -3.66
C TYR A 110 12.72 11.54 -4.25
N PRO A 111 11.70 12.04 -3.53
CA PRO A 111 10.29 11.92 -3.92
C PRO A 111 9.94 12.60 -5.25
N GLU A 112 10.74 13.59 -5.67
CA GLU A 112 10.61 14.27 -6.96
C GLU A 112 11.12 13.44 -8.15
N LEU A 113 11.93 12.41 -7.90
CA LEU A 113 12.53 11.55 -8.92
C LEU A 113 11.83 10.18 -8.98
N LEU A 114 11.51 9.64 -7.81
CA LEU A 114 10.91 8.32 -7.64
C LEU A 114 9.65 8.39 -6.79
N SER A 115 8.65 7.63 -7.20
CA SER A 115 7.43 7.44 -6.41
C SER A 115 7.21 5.96 -6.14
N TYR A 116 6.94 5.64 -4.87
CA TYR A 116 6.76 4.26 -4.39
C TYR A 116 5.31 4.04 -3.99
N PHE A 117 4.75 2.90 -4.41
CA PHE A 117 3.37 2.53 -4.14
C PHE A 117 3.29 1.12 -3.57
N ILE A 118 2.56 0.94 -2.47
CA ILE A 118 2.36 -0.40 -1.91
C ILE A 118 1.31 -1.14 -2.76
N LYS A 119 1.78 -2.05 -3.62
CA LYS A 119 0.91 -2.96 -4.37
C LYS A 119 0.25 -3.97 -3.44
N LYS A 120 1.03 -4.52 -2.52
CA LYS A 120 0.58 -5.51 -1.53
C LYS A 120 1.52 -5.52 -0.33
N LEU A 121 0.95 -5.54 0.87
CA LEU A 121 1.67 -5.71 2.12
C LEU A 121 0.90 -6.69 3.00
N ASP A 122 1.48 -7.86 3.23
CA ASP A 122 0.91 -8.89 4.11
C ASP A 122 1.56 -8.80 5.48
N TYR A 123 0.74 -8.77 6.53
CA TYR A 123 1.24 -8.66 7.89
C TYR A 123 0.40 -9.43 8.91
N LYS A 124 1.03 -9.77 10.03
CA LYS A 124 0.34 -10.33 11.20
C LYS A 124 0.48 -9.38 12.37
N ILE A 125 -0.59 -9.17 13.09
CA ILE A 125 -0.59 -8.47 14.37
C ILE A 125 -0.55 -9.52 15.48
N GLU A 126 0.50 -9.50 16.28
CA GLU A 126 0.66 -10.35 17.46
C GLU A 126 0.50 -9.50 18.72
N TRP A 127 -0.30 -9.99 19.66
CA TRP A 127 -0.38 -9.44 21.01
C TRP A 127 0.50 -10.29 21.91
N LEU A 128 1.57 -9.70 22.44
CA LEU A 128 2.44 -10.31 23.44
C LEU A 128 2.15 -9.76 24.83
N GLN A 129 2.15 -10.65 25.83
CA GLN A 129 1.95 -10.30 27.23
C GLN A 129 2.84 -11.16 28.10
N PHE A 130 3.27 -10.61 29.24
CA PHE A 130 3.98 -11.38 30.25
C PHE A 130 3.03 -12.37 30.93
N ASP A 131 3.31 -13.66 30.78
CA ASP A 131 2.62 -14.75 31.46
C ASP A 131 3.19 -14.91 32.87
N LYS A 132 2.41 -14.54 33.89
CA LYS A 132 2.82 -14.65 35.30
C LYS A 132 3.06 -16.10 35.76
N ILE A 133 2.42 -17.08 35.12
CA ILE A 133 2.53 -18.50 35.46
C ILE A 133 3.83 -19.06 34.89
N LYS A 134 4.09 -18.79 33.60
CA LYS A 134 5.28 -19.30 32.90
C LYS A 134 6.52 -18.43 33.12
N LYS A 135 6.36 -17.22 33.66
CA LYS A 135 7.41 -16.20 33.83
C LYS A 135 8.13 -15.85 32.53
N GLU A 136 7.40 -15.84 31.42
CA GLU A 136 7.92 -15.54 30.08
C GLU A 136 6.94 -14.65 29.30
N ILE A 137 7.41 -14.02 28.24
CA ILE A 137 6.54 -13.31 27.29
C ILE A 137 5.90 -14.35 26.39
N SER A 138 4.57 -14.33 26.29
CA SER A 138 3.82 -15.25 25.44
C SER A 138 2.86 -14.50 24.52
N THR A 139 2.59 -15.11 23.37
CA THR A 139 1.63 -14.61 22.40
C THR A 139 0.21 -14.97 22.83
N VAL A 140 -0.63 -13.97 23.05
CA VAL A 140 -2.03 -14.09 23.45
C VAL A 140 -2.94 -14.27 22.23
N SER A 141 -2.68 -13.51 21.16
CA SER A 141 -3.46 -13.58 19.93
C SER A 141 -2.64 -13.24 18.70
N VAL A 142 -3.02 -13.80 17.56
CA VAL A 142 -2.44 -13.51 16.25
C VAL A 142 -3.56 -13.23 15.25
N THR A 143 -3.50 -12.09 14.58
CA THR A 143 -4.45 -11.70 13.53
C THR A 143 -3.70 -11.45 12.23
N LYS A 144 -4.08 -12.13 11.15
CA LYS A 144 -3.50 -11.88 9.82
C LYS A 144 -4.31 -10.80 9.10
N LYS A 145 -3.63 -9.84 8.48
CA LYS A 145 -4.23 -8.79 7.66
C LYS A 145 -3.40 -8.58 6.39
N SER A 146 -4.01 -7.97 5.39
CA SER A 146 -3.34 -7.48 4.19
C SER A 146 -3.69 -6.03 3.95
N TYR A 147 -2.78 -5.30 3.33
CA TYR A 147 -2.94 -3.91 2.94
C TYR A 147 -2.52 -3.72 1.49
N ALA A 148 -3.28 -2.92 0.76
CA ALA A 148 -2.93 -2.42 -0.55
C ALA A 148 -3.25 -0.93 -0.57
N GLN A 149 -2.33 -0.12 -1.08
CA GLN A 149 -2.55 1.31 -1.19
C GLN A 149 -3.51 1.56 -2.37
N SER A 150 -4.62 2.27 -2.12
CA SER A 150 -5.47 2.78 -3.20
C SER A 150 -4.61 3.63 -4.14
N ARG A 151 -4.79 3.49 -5.45
CA ARG A 151 -3.95 4.15 -6.49
C ARG A 151 -4.04 5.68 -6.54
N ILE A 152 -4.62 6.31 -5.52
CA ILE A 152 -4.58 7.76 -5.32
C ILE A 152 -3.23 8.11 -4.71
N GLU A 153 -2.44 8.87 -5.43
CA GLU A 153 -1.32 9.59 -4.85
C GLU A 153 -1.86 10.59 -3.80
N ARG A 154 -1.74 10.27 -2.50
CA ARG A 154 -2.04 11.24 -1.43
C ARG A 154 -1.15 12.49 -1.51
N ASN A 155 -0.08 12.46 -2.30
CA ASN A 155 0.87 13.54 -2.50
C ASN A 155 0.65 14.33 -3.81
N VAL A 156 -0.34 13.99 -4.65
CA VAL A 156 -0.66 14.79 -5.85
C VAL A 156 -1.90 15.63 -5.58
N GLN A 157 -1.69 16.95 -5.55
CA GLN A 157 -2.80 17.90 -5.56
C GLN A 157 -3.42 17.91 -6.96
N TYR A 158 -4.56 17.28 -7.09
CA TYR A 158 -5.36 17.38 -8.31
C TYR A 158 -6.20 18.65 -8.27
N SER A 159 -6.18 19.43 -9.35
CA SER A 159 -7.08 20.58 -9.48
C SER A 159 -8.54 20.11 -9.52
N LEU A 160 -9.46 20.96 -9.04
CA LEU A 160 -10.90 20.73 -9.13
C LEU A 160 -11.34 20.43 -10.57
N GLU A 161 -10.73 21.10 -11.55
CA GLU A 161 -11.00 20.87 -12.98
C GLU A 161 -10.63 19.44 -13.43
N THR A 162 -9.46 18.94 -13.01
CA THR A 162 -9.03 17.56 -13.30
C THR A 162 -9.98 16.54 -12.67
N ILE A 163 -10.40 16.77 -11.42
CA ILE A 163 -11.36 15.90 -10.72
C ILE A 163 -12.71 15.90 -11.44
N SER A 164 -13.25 17.08 -11.79
CA SER A 164 -14.53 17.19 -12.49
C SER A 164 -14.50 16.52 -13.86
N ARG A 165 -13.43 16.71 -14.65
CA ARG A 165 -13.24 16.07 -15.95
C ARG A 165 -13.17 14.55 -15.82
N SER A 166 -12.41 14.06 -14.85
CA SER A 166 -12.26 12.62 -14.57
C SER A 166 -13.58 11.98 -14.12
N ALA A 167 -14.35 12.66 -13.28
CA ALA A 167 -15.68 12.22 -12.86
C ALA A 167 -16.68 12.17 -14.03
N GLU A 168 -16.67 13.15 -14.93
CA GLU A 168 -17.56 13.18 -16.09
C GLU A 168 -17.25 12.03 -17.08
N LEU A 169 -15.95 11.78 -17.33
CA LEU A 169 -15.51 10.68 -18.18
C LEU A 169 -15.87 9.32 -17.60
N LEU A 170 -15.68 9.14 -16.29
CA LEU A 170 -16.08 7.94 -15.59
C LEU A 170 -17.59 7.75 -15.66
N ASN A 171 -18.38 8.80 -15.43
CA ASN A 171 -19.83 8.74 -15.50
C ASN A 171 -20.32 8.27 -16.87
N LYS A 172 -19.74 8.80 -17.95
CA LYS A 172 -20.03 8.36 -19.33
C LYS A 172 -19.69 6.89 -19.58
N ALA A 173 -18.66 6.37 -18.92
CA ALA A 173 -18.22 4.99 -19.08
C ALA A 173 -19.08 4.00 -18.27
N ILE A 174 -19.46 4.38 -17.04
CA ILE A 174 -20.38 3.61 -16.21
C ILE A 174 -21.72 3.42 -16.93
N HIS A 175 -22.26 4.48 -17.55
CA HIS A 175 -23.50 4.41 -18.33
C HIS A 175 -23.41 3.51 -19.57
N ARG A 176 -22.20 3.12 -19.99
CA ARG A 176 -21.97 2.21 -21.12
C ARG A 176 -21.75 0.76 -20.68
N ILE A 177 -21.74 0.49 -19.38
CA ILE A 177 -21.62 -0.88 -18.85
C ILE A 177 -22.85 -1.66 -19.28
N ASP A 178 -22.62 -2.66 -20.13
CA ASP A 178 -23.63 -3.65 -20.46
C ASP A 178 -23.83 -4.53 -19.22
N LEU A 179 -25.06 -4.56 -18.68
CA LEU A 179 -25.41 -5.34 -17.49
C LEU A 179 -25.18 -6.85 -17.68
N ARG A 180 -25.17 -7.35 -18.93
CA ARG A 180 -24.90 -8.75 -19.25
C ARG A 180 -23.42 -9.12 -19.14
N THR A 181 -22.53 -8.25 -19.62
CA THR A 181 -21.07 -8.46 -19.55
C THR A 181 -20.44 -7.83 -18.30
N ARG A 182 -21.21 -7.01 -17.57
CA ARG A 182 -20.81 -6.24 -16.39
C ARG A 182 -19.58 -5.37 -16.59
N SER A 183 -19.28 -5.06 -17.84
CA SER A 183 -18.06 -4.36 -18.23
C SER A 183 -18.29 -3.47 -19.44
N ALA A 184 -17.50 -2.41 -19.54
CA ALA A 184 -17.42 -1.53 -20.68
C ALA A 184 -15.98 -1.16 -21.01
N TYR A 185 -15.77 -0.79 -22.26
CA TYR A 185 -14.51 -0.22 -22.70
C TYR A 185 -14.47 1.28 -22.45
N LEU A 186 -13.52 1.71 -21.63
CA LEU A 186 -13.22 3.09 -21.33
C LEU A 186 -12.10 3.58 -22.26
N LYS A 187 -12.46 4.40 -23.24
CA LYS A 187 -11.49 5.15 -24.05
C LYS A 187 -11.11 6.42 -23.31
N LEU A 188 -9.87 6.52 -22.85
CA LEU A 188 -9.35 7.77 -22.33
C LEU A 188 -8.53 8.49 -23.38
N ASN A 189 -8.96 9.70 -23.70
CA ASN A 189 -8.24 10.60 -24.60
C ASN A 189 -7.24 11.43 -23.78
N THR A 190 -6.28 10.78 -23.11
CA THR A 190 -5.07 11.49 -22.69
C THR A 190 -4.06 11.41 -23.83
N GLU A 191 -3.25 12.46 -24.03
CA GLU A 191 -2.28 12.55 -25.15
C GLU A 191 -1.27 11.38 -25.18
N ASN A 192 -1.11 10.68 -24.04
CA ASN A 192 -0.20 9.55 -23.89
C ASN A 192 -0.90 8.19 -23.68
N GLY A 193 -2.23 8.10 -23.75
CA GLY A 193 -2.97 6.85 -23.51
C GLY A 193 -2.90 6.33 -22.07
N LYS A 194 -2.26 7.08 -21.15
CA LYS A 194 -2.19 6.77 -19.72
C LYS A 194 -3.48 7.19 -19.02
N LEU A 195 -4.04 6.28 -18.24
CA LEU A 195 -5.26 6.54 -17.48
C LEU A 195 -4.94 7.44 -16.27
N ASP A 196 -5.73 8.51 -16.11
CA ASP A 196 -5.58 9.43 -14.98
C ASP A 196 -5.84 8.65 -13.66
N PRO A 197 -4.89 8.63 -12.71
CA PRO A 197 -5.06 7.92 -11.42
C PRO A 197 -6.32 8.31 -10.65
N VAL A 198 -6.79 9.55 -10.82
CA VAL A 198 -8.03 10.05 -10.22
C VAL A 198 -9.25 9.24 -10.68
N ILE A 199 -9.28 8.82 -11.95
CA ILE A 199 -10.40 8.03 -12.51
C ILE A 199 -10.48 6.67 -11.83
N ILE A 200 -9.34 6.01 -11.59
CA ILE A 200 -9.29 4.71 -10.90
C ILE A 200 -9.87 4.82 -9.51
N SER A 201 -9.46 5.87 -8.80
CA SER A 201 -9.93 6.09 -7.45
C SER A 201 -11.42 6.34 -7.33
N ILE A 202 -11.96 7.22 -8.19
CA ILE A 202 -13.39 7.51 -8.17
C ILE A 202 -14.16 6.23 -8.52
N ALA A 203 -13.66 5.43 -9.47
CA ALA A 203 -14.25 4.14 -9.81
C ALA A 203 -14.25 3.16 -8.64
N GLU A 204 -13.11 2.96 -7.97
CA GLU A 204 -12.97 2.07 -6.80
C GLU A 204 -13.96 2.45 -5.69
N LYS A 205 -14.05 3.75 -5.36
CA LYS A 205 -14.99 4.26 -4.34
C LYS A 205 -16.46 4.06 -4.72
N LEU A 206 -16.76 4.02 -6.00
CA LEU A 206 -18.12 3.80 -6.52
C LEU A 206 -18.43 2.30 -6.75
N GLY A 207 -17.50 1.38 -6.43
CA GLY A 207 -17.70 -0.06 -6.59
C GLY A 207 -17.39 -0.59 -7.99
N TYR A 208 -16.53 0.10 -8.74
CA TYR A 208 -16.08 -0.32 -10.07
C TYR A 208 -14.57 -0.59 -10.06
N GLU A 209 -14.14 -1.58 -10.85
CA GLU A 209 -12.74 -1.93 -11.07
C GLU A 209 -12.30 -1.47 -12.46
N ILE A 210 -11.13 -0.84 -12.56
CA ILE A 210 -10.51 -0.47 -13.84
C ILE A 210 -9.28 -1.33 -14.10
N SER A 211 -9.35 -2.21 -15.10
CA SER A 211 -8.21 -2.95 -15.60
C SER A 211 -7.40 -2.04 -16.54
N VAL A 212 -6.35 -1.45 -15.98
CA VAL A 212 -5.41 -0.60 -16.74
C VAL A 212 -4.52 -1.50 -17.60
N LEU A 213 -4.25 -1.08 -18.84
CA LEU A 213 -3.31 -1.78 -19.71
C LEU A 213 -1.89 -1.47 -19.23
N ASP A 214 -1.01 -2.46 -19.29
CA ASP A 214 0.41 -2.32 -19.02
C ASP A 214 1.10 -1.36 -20.00
N GLU A 215 2.21 -0.75 -19.56
CA GLU A 215 2.92 0.27 -20.33
C GLU A 215 3.45 -0.26 -21.67
N GLU A 216 3.89 -1.51 -21.71
CA GLU A 216 4.37 -2.19 -22.93
C GLU A 216 3.26 -2.30 -23.99
N THR A 217 2.07 -2.74 -23.59
CA THR A 217 0.89 -2.80 -24.47
C THR A 217 0.44 -1.42 -24.94
N ILE A 218 0.53 -0.39 -24.07
CA ILE A 218 0.20 1.00 -24.46
C ILE A 218 1.18 1.52 -25.51
N GLU A 219 2.48 1.26 -25.34
CA GLU A 219 3.50 1.66 -26.31
C GLU A 219 3.37 0.94 -27.65
N GLU A 220 3.03 -0.37 -27.65
CA GLU A 220 2.75 -1.10 -28.88
C GLU A 220 1.54 -0.53 -29.63
N LEU A 221 0.45 -0.23 -28.92
CA LEU A 221 -0.74 0.38 -29.52
C LEU A 221 -0.41 1.78 -30.07
N LYS A 222 0.41 2.56 -29.36
CA LYS A 222 0.88 3.87 -29.81
C LYS A 222 1.74 3.77 -31.08
N LYS A 223 2.66 2.80 -31.16
CA LYS A 223 3.47 2.49 -32.37
C LYS A 223 2.59 2.11 -33.57
N ARG A 224 1.44 1.49 -33.32
CA ARG A 224 0.44 1.11 -34.35
C ARG A 224 -0.59 2.20 -34.65
N GLY A 225 -0.47 3.40 -34.05
CA GLY A 225 -1.42 4.51 -34.22
C GLY A 225 -2.81 4.26 -33.60
N GLN A 226 -2.92 3.26 -32.71
CA GLN A 226 -4.17 2.89 -32.03
C GLN A 226 -4.24 3.53 -30.64
N LYS A 227 -5.47 3.80 -30.18
CA LYS A 227 -5.70 4.39 -28.84
C LYS A 227 -5.80 3.30 -27.77
N ALA A 228 -5.09 3.49 -26.66
CA ALA A 228 -5.24 2.64 -25.47
C ALA A 228 -6.69 2.70 -24.96
N THR A 229 -7.28 1.52 -24.73
CA THR A 229 -8.65 1.39 -24.24
C THR A 229 -8.63 0.50 -23.00
N HIS A 230 -9.07 1.02 -21.87
CA HIS A 230 -9.07 0.31 -20.60
C HIS A 230 -10.43 -0.36 -20.37
N LEU A 231 -10.49 -1.41 -19.55
CA LEU A 231 -11.74 -2.08 -19.20
C LEU A 231 -12.23 -1.54 -17.84
N ILE A 232 -13.50 -1.13 -17.75
CA ILE A 232 -14.17 -0.86 -16.49
C ILE A 232 -15.21 -1.95 -16.22
N SER A 233 -15.20 -2.50 -15.01
CA SER A 233 -16.05 -3.61 -14.59
C SER A 233 -16.76 -3.29 -13.28
N LEU A 234 -17.95 -3.84 -13.08
CA LEU A 234 -18.71 -3.70 -11.84
C LEU A 234 -18.24 -4.74 -10.80
N VAL A 235 -17.84 -4.29 -9.60
CA VAL A 235 -17.39 -5.17 -8.51
C VAL A 235 -18.62 -5.71 -7.77
N ILE A 236 -18.74 -7.03 -7.66
CA ILE A 236 -19.79 -7.69 -6.87
C ILE A 236 -19.13 -8.32 -5.66
N ASN A 237 -19.41 -7.77 -4.49
CA ASN A 237 -19.12 -8.44 -3.23
C ASN A 237 -20.17 -9.54 -3.05
N TYR A 238 -19.75 -10.81 -3.12
CA TYR A 238 -20.55 -11.95 -2.67
C TYR A 238 -20.41 -12.14 -1.17
#